data_AF-A0A8T7MM26-F1
#
_entry.id   AF-A0A8T7MM26-F1
#
_cell.length_a   1.000
_cell.length_b   1.000
_cell.length_c   1.000
_cell.angle_alpha   90.00
_cell.angle_beta   90.00
_cell.angle_gamma   90.00
#
_symmetry.space_group_name_H-M   'P 1'
#
loop_
_entity.id
_entity.type
_entity.pdbx_description
1 polymer ?
#
loop_
_entity_poly.entity_id
_entity_poly.type
_entity_poly.pdbx_seq_one_letter_code
_entity_poly.pdbx_strand_id
1 'polypeptide(L)'
;MLENPLAYFVFGLLFAWVGSYFYSAWHNRRKLTWMAHWLEEPLRILGSRITSRWNGTDQLNISIKDGNGVISEAIIVLGAQSRRIFNLIISLLRGGRDSMSFLIQIKRNPPFSSQFEIFGIKEPPPRMIALDAQAWQVEDYPKGAPYRVAFKTKAGRESAFRLIALLHDLKLEIRRISVRSTVPQLFLVFNLNTLPQFDSAELLRIIRSLTEEVSQPLSSETKPAPKPGKAKTKTKTNELSPDFFRPGLDRGLQQNGYHTSNGHHPEE
;
A
#
# COMPACT_ATOMS: atom_id res chain seq x y z
N MET A 1 38.49 11.45 -42.07
CA MET A 1 37.06 11.39 -41.74
C MET A 1 36.75 9.94 -41.41
N LEU A 2 36.01 9.66 -40.33
CA LEU A 2 35.83 8.29 -39.83
C LEU A 2 35.01 7.43 -40.83
N GLU A 3 35.69 6.61 -41.62
CA GLU A 3 35.11 5.61 -42.55
C GLU A 3 34.75 4.29 -41.85
N ASN A 4 34.45 4.32 -40.56
CA ASN A 4 34.17 3.09 -39.82
C ASN A 4 32.65 2.88 -39.70
N PRO A 5 32.02 1.99 -40.49
CA PRO A 5 30.58 1.72 -40.42
C PRO A 5 30.15 1.26 -39.02
N LEU A 6 31.04 0.59 -38.28
CA LEU A 6 30.79 0.16 -36.92
C LEU A 6 30.67 1.35 -35.96
N ALA A 7 31.42 2.43 -36.18
CA ALA A 7 31.31 3.64 -35.37
C ALA A 7 29.94 4.30 -35.56
N TYR A 8 29.45 4.44 -36.80
CA TYR A 8 28.12 4.98 -37.08
C TYR A 8 27.01 4.13 -36.45
N PHE A 9 27.14 2.80 -36.52
CA PHE A 9 26.19 1.89 -35.89
C PHE A 9 26.15 2.07 -34.36
N VAL A 10 27.31 2.14 -33.71
CA VAL A 10 27.42 2.36 -32.25
C VAL A 10 26.85 3.73 -31.85
N PHE A 11 27.15 4.79 -32.61
CA PHE A 11 26.56 6.11 -32.35
C PHE A 11 25.04 6.10 -32.55
N GLY A 12 24.53 5.44 -33.59
CA GLY A 12 23.09 5.29 -33.82
C GLY A 12 22.40 4.59 -32.65
N LEU A 13 22.98 3.51 -32.14
CA LEU A 13 22.48 2.81 -30.95
C LEU A 13 22.51 3.71 -29.70
N LEU A 14 23.58 4.47 -29.51
CA LEU A 14 23.71 5.40 -28.39
C LEU A 14 22.63 6.51 -28.46
N PHE A 15 22.44 7.12 -29.62
CA PHE A 15 21.40 8.12 -29.84
C PHE A 15 20.00 7.55 -29.62
N ALA A 16 19.73 6.35 -30.13
CA ALA A 16 18.46 5.66 -29.90
C ALA A 16 18.24 5.38 -28.40
N TRP A 17 19.27 4.93 -27.69
CA TRP A 17 19.20 4.65 -26.26
C TRP A 17 18.92 5.92 -25.44
N VAL A 18 19.70 6.98 -25.67
CA VAL A 18 19.53 8.28 -24.99
C VAL A 18 18.20 8.91 -25.35
N GLY A 19 17.82 8.92 -26.62
CA GLY A 19 16.52 9.42 -27.09
C GLY A 19 15.34 8.67 -26.46
N SER A 20 15.42 7.34 -26.35
CA SER A 20 14.39 6.53 -25.68
C SER A 20 14.22 6.89 -24.20
N TYR A 21 15.32 7.24 -23.52
CA TYR A 21 15.28 7.68 -22.13
C TYR A 21 14.50 8.99 -21.97
N PHE A 22 14.86 10.02 -22.74
CA PHE A 22 14.18 11.32 -22.68
C PHE A 22 12.72 11.23 -23.10
N TYR A 23 12.42 10.47 -24.17
CA TYR A 23 11.06 10.23 -24.60
C TYR A 23 10.23 9.54 -23.51
N SER A 24 10.77 8.48 -22.88
CA SER A 24 10.10 7.80 -21.77
C SER A 24 9.84 8.73 -20.60
N ALA A 25 10.83 9.55 -20.22
CA ALA A 25 10.70 10.49 -19.10
C ALA A 25 9.64 11.57 -19.38
N TRP A 26 9.65 12.16 -20.57
CA TRP A 26 8.67 13.15 -20.99
C TRP A 26 7.25 12.57 -21.04
N HIS A 27 7.09 11.41 -21.67
CA HIS A 27 5.80 10.72 -21.78
C HIS A 27 5.25 10.36 -20.39
N ASN A 28 6.07 9.77 -19.52
CA ASN A 28 5.64 9.40 -18.16
C ASN A 28 5.27 10.63 -17.33
N ARG A 29 6.06 11.71 -17.40
CA ARG A 29 5.72 12.97 -16.73
C ARG A 29 4.40 13.54 -17.20
N ARG A 30 4.16 13.60 -18.51
CA ARG A 30 2.91 14.11 -19.07
C ARG A 30 1.71 13.28 -18.59
N LYS A 31 1.83 11.94 -18.66
CA LYS A 31 0.78 11.02 -18.21
C LYS A 31 0.46 11.17 -16.72
N LEU A 32 1.48 11.17 -15.86
CA LEU A 32 1.30 11.27 -14.41
C LEU A 32 0.79 12.66 -13.99
N THR A 33 1.21 13.72 -14.67
CA THR A 33 0.68 15.08 -14.44
C THR A 33 -0.79 15.17 -14.82
N TRP A 34 -1.18 14.59 -15.94
CA TRP A 34 -2.58 14.51 -16.34
C TRP A 34 -3.42 13.72 -15.34
N MET A 35 -2.89 12.60 -14.83
CA MET A 35 -3.55 11.83 -13.77
C MET A 35 -3.64 12.57 -12.44
N ALA A 36 -2.64 13.37 -12.09
CA ALA A 36 -2.71 14.22 -10.91
C ALA A 36 -3.80 15.29 -11.05
N HIS A 37 -3.92 15.94 -12.22
CA HIS A 37 -5.00 16.90 -12.48
C HIS A 37 -6.38 16.24 -12.42
N TRP A 38 -6.52 15.03 -12.99
CA TRP A 38 -7.77 14.27 -12.90
C TRP A 38 -8.19 13.96 -11.46
N LEU A 39 -7.24 13.85 -10.53
CA LEU A 39 -7.50 13.64 -9.11
C LEU A 39 -7.64 14.92 -8.29
N GLU A 40 -7.13 16.06 -8.77
CA GLU A 40 -6.86 17.26 -7.97
C GLU A 40 -8.04 17.71 -7.10
N GLU A 41 -9.21 17.93 -7.71
CA GLU A 41 -10.40 18.37 -7.00
C GLU A 41 -11.00 17.27 -6.08
N PRO A 42 -11.22 16.03 -6.57
CA PRO A 42 -11.73 14.94 -5.75
C PRO A 42 -10.89 14.56 -4.53
N LEU A 43 -9.58 14.80 -4.52
CA LEU A 43 -8.71 14.42 -3.40
C LEU A 43 -9.18 14.97 -2.05
N ARG A 44 -9.90 16.10 -2.07
CA ARG A 44 -10.54 16.71 -0.89
C ARG A 44 -11.55 15.80 -0.19
N ILE A 45 -12.06 14.79 -0.88
CA ILE A 45 -12.94 13.75 -0.31
C ILE A 45 -12.19 12.95 0.76
N LEU A 46 -10.90 12.69 0.54
CA LEU A 46 -10.07 11.90 1.46
C LEU A 46 -9.46 12.72 2.59
N GLY A 47 -9.16 14.01 2.37
CA GLY A 47 -8.59 14.88 3.39
C GLY A 47 -8.31 16.30 2.88
N SER A 48 -7.95 17.21 3.78
CA SER A 48 -7.88 18.64 3.46
C SER A 48 -6.49 19.11 3.00
N ARG A 49 -5.41 18.50 3.51
CA ARG A 49 -4.04 18.94 3.23
C ARG A 49 -3.36 18.03 2.23
N ILE A 50 -3.38 18.44 0.96
CA ILE A 50 -2.84 17.68 -0.17
C ILE A 50 -1.46 18.24 -0.55
N THR A 51 -0.48 17.36 -0.70
CA THR A 51 0.87 17.69 -1.18
C THR A 51 1.30 16.66 -2.21
N SER A 52 2.14 17.05 -3.16
CA SER A 52 2.68 16.13 -4.16
C SER A 52 4.20 16.22 -4.25
N ARG A 53 4.85 15.09 -4.52
CA ARG A 53 6.29 14.97 -4.67
C ARG A 53 6.65 13.96 -5.74
N TRP A 54 7.45 14.39 -6.71
CA TRP A 54 8.05 13.49 -7.68
C TRP A 54 9.09 12.59 -7.01
N ASN A 55 9.05 11.30 -7.37
CA ASN A 55 10.07 10.33 -7.02
C ASN A 55 10.69 9.82 -8.34
N GLY A 56 11.76 10.45 -8.80
CA GLY A 56 12.32 10.17 -10.12
C GLY A 56 11.46 10.69 -11.29
N THR A 57 11.50 10.00 -12.43
CA THR A 57 10.84 10.42 -13.68
C THR A 57 9.52 9.68 -13.94
N ASP A 58 9.27 8.62 -13.20
CA ASP A 58 8.26 7.61 -13.47
C ASP A 58 7.32 7.36 -12.27
N GLN A 59 7.49 8.11 -11.18
CA GLN A 59 6.62 8.03 -10.02
C GLN A 59 6.27 9.41 -9.46
N LEU A 60 5.00 9.62 -9.15
CA LEU A 60 4.47 10.79 -8.47
C LEU A 60 3.72 10.34 -7.21
N ASN A 61 4.16 10.83 -6.06
CA ASN A 61 3.52 10.57 -4.78
C ASN A 61 2.64 11.76 -4.40
N ILE A 62 1.38 11.50 -4.05
CA ILE A 62 0.44 12.48 -3.55
C ILE A 62 0.13 12.11 -2.10
N SER A 63 0.51 12.95 -1.16
CA SER A 63 0.29 12.75 0.27
C SER A 63 -0.86 13.62 0.74
N ILE A 64 -1.80 13.00 1.43
CA ILE A 64 -3.01 13.60 1.98
C ILE A 64 -2.90 13.49 3.50
N LYS A 65 -2.80 14.63 4.16
CA LYS A 65 -2.82 14.76 5.62
C LYS A 65 -4.18 15.30 6.06
N ASP A 66 -4.45 15.16 7.36
CA ASP A 66 -5.70 15.60 7.97
C ASP A 66 -6.91 14.92 7.30
N GLY A 67 -6.90 13.59 7.32
CA GLY A 67 -7.89 12.74 6.67
C GLY A 67 -9.31 12.88 7.24
N ASN A 68 -10.29 12.75 6.36
CA ASN A 68 -11.71 12.83 6.67
C ASN A 68 -12.26 11.50 7.23
N GLY A 69 -13.19 11.58 8.18
CA GLY A 69 -13.83 10.40 8.75
C GLY A 69 -12.84 9.47 9.45
N VAL A 70 -12.82 8.19 9.04
CA VAL A 70 -11.93 7.16 9.61
C VAL A 70 -10.49 7.20 9.08
N ILE A 71 -10.22 7.99 8.04
CA ILE A 71 -8.89 8.14 7.45
C ILE A 71 -8.06 9.09 8.31
N SER A 72 -6.81 8.72 8.62
CA SER A 72 -5.83 9.58 9.30
C SER A 72 -4.94 10.29 8.28
N GLU A 73 -4.29 9.52 7.42
CA GLU A 73 -3.52 9.97 6.28
C GLU A 73 -3.67 9.00 5.10
N ALA A 74 -3.43 9.49 3.89
CA ALA A 74 -3.39 8.66 2.70
C ALA A 74 -2.23 9.07 1.79
N ILE A 75 -1.58 8.08 1.19
CA ILE A 75 -0.54 8.27 0.18
C ILE A 75 -1.01 7.58 -1.09
N ILE A 76 -1.12 8.35 -2.16
CA ILE A 76 -1.42 7.85 -3.49
C ILE A 76 -0.11 7.85 -4.27
N VAL A 77 0.27 6.70 -4.79
CA VAL A 77 1.45 6.52 -5.61
C VAL A 77 1.02 6.25 -7.03
N LEU A 78 1.27 7.22 -7.91
CA LEU A 78 1.09 7.10 -9.34
C LEU A 78 2.42 6.60 -9.94
N GLY A 79 2.45 5.35 -10.36
CA GLY A 79 3.63 4.73 -10.98
C GLY A 79 3.39 4.48 -12.47
N ALA A 80 4.27 5.02 -13.30
CA ALA A 80 4.39 4.66 -14.70
C ALA A 80 5.59 3.72 -14.88
N GLN A 81 5.46 2.78 -15.79
CA GLN A 81 6.52 1.86 -16.12
C GLN A 81 7.60 2.58 -16.93
N SER A 82 8.86 2.40 -16.53
CA SER A 82 10.00 2.90 -17.30
C SER A 82 10.04 2.22 -18.68
N ARG A 83 9.94 3.00 -19.76
CA ARG A 83 10.01 2.51 -21.16
C ARG A 83 11.44 2.46 -21.71
N ARG A 84 12.46 2.46 -20.85
CA ARG A 84 13.84 2.17 -21.26
C ARG A 84 13.90 0.76 -21.87
N ILE A 85 14.56 0.57 -23.01
CA ILE A 85 14.53 -0.66 -23.81
C ILE A 85 14.69 -1.95 -22.96
N PHE A 86 15.70 -2.01 -22.09
CA PHE A 86 15.91 -3.19 -21.22
C PHE A 86 14.82 -3.39 -20.18
N ASN A 87 14.35 -2.31 -19.55
CA ASN A 87 13.25 -2.38 -18.60
C ASN A 87 11.94 -2.75 -19.30
N LEU A 88 11.74 -2.29 -20.53
CA LEU A 88 10.59 -2.64 -21.36
C LEU A 88 10.56 -4.14 -21.63
N ILE A 89 11.68 -4.75 -22.04
CA ILE A 89 11.75 -6.20 -22.28
C ILE A 89 11.44 -6.98 -20.99
N ILE A 90 12.10 -6.66 -19.88
CA ILE A 90 11.87 -7.32 -18.57
C ILE A 90 10.41 -7.16 -18.15
N SER A 91 9.84 -5.99 -18.40
CA SER A 91 8.47 -5.68 -18.01
C SER A 91 7.43 -6.34 -18.91
N LEU A 92 7.69 -6.53 -20.21
CA LEU A 92 6.83 -7.33 -21.09
C LEU A 92 6.81 -8.78 -20.62
N LEU A 93 7.97 -9.31 -20.21
CA LEU A 93 8.10 -10.67 -19.67
C LEU A 93 7.41 -10.83 -18.30
N ARG A 94 7.43 -9.80 -17.46
CA ARG A 94 6.82 -9.81 -16.11
C ARG A 94 5.40 -9.26 -16.06
N GLY A 95 4.82 -8.88 -17.19
CA GLY A 95 3.51 -8.20 -17.24
C GLY A 95 3.48 -6.91 -16.42
N GLY A 96 4.60 -6.18 -16.36
CA GLY A 96 4.67 -4.86 -15.76
C GLY A 96 3.61 -3.94 -16.37
N ARG A 97 2.94 -3.17 -15.51
CA ARG A 97 1.89 -2.23 -15.88
C ARG A 97 2.00 -0.97 -15.05
N ASP A 98 1.55 0.13 -15.64
CA ASP A 98 1.31 1.37 -14.90
C ASP A 98 0.29 1.11 -13.77
N SER A 99 0.56 1.65 -12.59
CA SER A 99 -0.21 1.35 -11.39
C SER A 99 -0.55 2.62 -10.60
N MET A 100 -1.76 2.64 -10.03
CA MET A 100 -2.13 3.58 -8.99
C MET A 100 -2.26 2.81 -7.68
N SER A 101 -1.43 3.15 -6.69
CA SER A 101 -1.51 2.54 -5.36
C SER A 101 -2.05 3.53 -4.35
N PHE A 102 -2.97 3.09 -3.50
CA PHE A 102 -3.45 3.84 -2.35
C PHE A 102 -2.94 3.15 -1.09
N LEU A 103 -2.25 3.90 -0.26
CA LEU A 103 -1.85 3.50 1.08
C LEU A 103 -2.60 4.40 2.05
N ILE A 104 -3.65 3.89 2.69
CA ILE A 104 -4.56 4.66 3.52
C ILE A 104 -4.39 4.20 4.96
N GLN A 105 -3.97 5.09 5.84
CA GLN A 105 -3.91 4.82 7.28
C GLN A 105 -5.25 5.13 7.94
N ILE A 106 -5.70 4.22 8.78
CA ILE A 106 -6.99 4.23 9.45
C ILE A 106 -6.78 4.66 10.91
N LYS A 107 -7.60 5.60 11.40
CA LYS A 107 -7.52 6.14 12.77
C LYS A 107 -7.71 5.06 13.85
N ARG A 108 -8.46 4.00 13.56
CA ARG A 108 -8.72 2.88 14.46
C ARG A 108 -8.16 1.61 13.85
N ASN A 109 -7.51 0.78 14.67
CA ASN A 109 -7.00 -0.49 14.21
C ASN A 109 -8.16 -1.38 13.75
N PRO A 110 -8.11 -1.92 12.53
CA PRO A 110 -9.08 -2.91 12.12
C PRO A 110 -8.96 -4.14 13.04
N PRO A 111 -10.07 -4.82 13.34
CA PRO A 111 -10.04 -6.02 14.18
C PRO A 111 -9.02 -7.02 13.65
N PHE A 112 -8.29 -7.71 14.53
CA PHE A 112 -7.35 -8.76 14.12
C PHE A 112 -8.04 -9.83 13.25
N SER A 113 -9.33 -10.07 13.51
CA SER A 113 -10.20 -10.97 12.78
C SER A 113 -10.57 -10.48 11.36
N SER A 114 -10.21 -9.27 10.94
CA SER A 114 -10.54 -8.71 9.63
C SER A 114 -9.34 -8.64 8.67
N GLN A 115 -8.26 -9.35 8.96
CA GLN A 115 -7.07 -9.37 8.11
C GLN A 115 -7.27 -10.27 6.88
N PHE A 116 -7.05 -9.69 5.71
CA PHE A 116 -7.12 -10.40 4.44
C PHE A 116 -6.24 -9.73 3.38
N GLU A 117 -5.99 -10.46 2.31
CA GLU A 117 -5.26 -9.99 1.14
C GLU A 117 -5.92 -10.57 -0.12
N ILE A 118 -6.20 -9.71 -1.09
CA ILE A 118 -6.81 -10.06 -2.38
C ILE A 118 -5.76 -9.79 -3.46
N PHE A 119 -5.56 -10.73 -4.37
CA PHE A 119 -4.62 -10.61 -5.49
C PHE A 119 -5.09 -11.43 -6.69
N GLY A 120 -4.55 -11.16 -7.89
CA GLY A 120 -4.98 -11.86 -9.10
C GLY A 120 -4.60 -13.36 -9.10
N ILE A 121 -5.44 -14.23 -9.67
CA ILE A 121 -5.19 -15.69 -9.78
C ILE A 121 -3.85 -16.00 -10.45
N LYS A 122 -3.47 -15.20 -11.45
CA LYS A 122 -2.22 -15.37 -12.23
C LYS A 122 -1.03 -14.66 -11.59
N GLU A 123 -1.24 -13.83 -10.58
CA GLU A 123 -0.16 -13.12 -9.91
C GLU A 123 0.43 -14.00 -8.79
N PRO A 124 1.76 -13.97 -8.57
CA PRO A 124 2.36 -14.70 -7.47
C PRO A 124 1.82 -14.18 -6.12
N PRO A 125 1.70 -15.05 -5.11
CA PRO A 125 1.25 -14.62 -3.80
C PRO A 125 2.19 -13.52 -3.27
N PRO A 126 1.63 -12.46 -2.67
CA PRO A 126 2.43 -11.42 -2.01
C PRO A 126 3.48 -12.03 -1.07
N ARG A 127 4.71 -11.50 -1.11
CA ARG A 127 5.88 -12.04 -0.38
C ARG A 127 5.60 -12.38 1.08
N MET A 128 4.75 -11.60 1.75
CA MET A 128 4.42 -11.81 3.16
C MET A 128 3.57 -13.05 3.41
N ILE A 129 2.69 -13.41 2.48
CA ILE A 129 1.95 -14.69 2.53
C ILE A 129 2.91 -15.84 2.27
N ALA A 130 3.84 -15.67 1.33
CA ALA A 130 4.87 -16.67 1.06
C ALA A 130 5.81 -16.91 2.26
N LEU A 131 6.11 -15.86 3.05
CA LEU A 131 6.95 -15.95 4.25
C LEU A 131 6.24 -16.55 5.47
N ASP A 132 4.91 -16.47 5.54
CA ASP A 132 4.09 -16.92 6.67
C ASP A 132 3.00 -17.90 6.21
N ALA A 133 3.33 -18.80 5.28
CA ALA A 133 2.35 -19.63 4.58
C ALA A 133 1.47 -20.50 5.51
N GLN A 134 1.96 -20.83 6.71
CA GLN A 134 1.19 -21.61 7.69
C GLN A 134 0.10 -20.81 8.40
N ALA A 135 0.23 -19.48 8.51
CA ALA A 135 -0.77 -18.65 9.18
C ALA A 135 -1.89 -18.16 8.25
N TRP A 136 -1.72 -18.30 6.93
CA TRP A 136 -2.65 -17.82 5.93
C TRP A 136 -3.33 -19.00 5.23
N GLN A 137 -4.66 -18.97 5.19
CA GLN A 137 -5.43 -19.83 4.29
C GLN A 137 -5.59 -19.08 2.97
N VAL A 138 -5.41 -19.78 1.85
CA VAL A 138 -5.56 -19.21 0.51
C VAL A 138 -6.63 -19.98 -0.26
N GLU A 139 -7.58 -19.27 -0.84
CA GLU A 139 -8.61 -19.86 -1.69
C GLU A 139 -8.86 -19.01 -2.93
N ASP A 140 -9.34 -19.64 -3.99
CA ASP A 140 -9.84 -18.93 -5.18
C ASP A 140 -11.25 -18.39 -4.90
N TYR A 141 -11.56 -17.20 -5.42
CA TYR A 141 -12.88 -16.61 -5.24
C TYR A 141 -13.93 -17.37 -6.08
N PRO A 142 -15.03 -17.87 -5.48
CA PRO A 142 -15.89 -18.85 -6.12
C PRO A 142 -16.82 -18.30 -7.22
N LYS A 143 -17.07 -16.99 -7.27
CA LYS A 143 -18.05 -16.40 -8.21
C LYS A 143 -17.44 -15.95 -9.55
N GLY A 144 -16.43 -16.66 -10.04
CA GLY A 144 -15.86 -16.44 -11.38
C GLY A 144 -14.98 -15.19 -11.56
N ALA A 145 -14.77 -14.39 -10.51
CA ALA A 145 -13.82 -13.28 -10.58
C ALA A 145 -12.37 -13.81 -10.52
N PRO A 146 -11.41 -13.19 -11.24
CA PRO A 146 -10.04 -13.70 -11.38
C PRO A 146 -9.15 -13.42 -10.15
N TYR A 147 -9.68 -13.61 -8.94
CA TYR A 147 -9.03 -13.25 -7.69
C TYR A 147 -8.82 -14.45 -6.76
N ARG A 148 -7.70 -14.39 -6.04
CA ARG A 148 -7.37 -15.21 -4.88
C ARG A 148 -7.50 -14.38 -3.61
N VAL A 149 -7.91 -15.05 -2.54
CA VAL A 149 -8.04 -14.45 -1.22
C VAL A 149 -7.17 -15.22 -0.25
N ALA A 150 -6.26 -14.52 0.40
CA ALA A 150 -5.56 -15.00 1.57
C ALA A 150 -6.19 -14.38 2.83
N PHE A 151 -6.48 -15.19 3.85
CA PHE A 151 -7.07 -14.73 5.10
C PHE A 151 -6.54 -15.54 6.30
N LYS A 152 -6.60 -14.93 7.49
CA LYS A 152 -6.24 -15.61 8.75
C LYS A 152 -7.44 -16.18 9.51
N THR A 153 -8.64 -15.67 9.24
CA THR A 153 -9.88 -15.99 9.97
C THR A 153 -11.09 -16.03 9.03
N LYS A 154 -12.19 -16.67 9.45
CA LYS A 154 -13.45 -16.67 8.69
C LYS A 154 -14.03 -15.26 8.48
N ALA A 155 -13.91 -14.39 9.48
CA ALA A 155 -14.35 -12.99 9.34
C ALA A 155 -13.54 -12.23 8.28
N GLY A 156 -12.21 -12.43 8.21
CA GLY A 156 -11.36 -11.83 7.19
C GLY A 156 -11.74 -12.31 5.78
N ARG A 157 -12.05 -13.60 5.64
CA ARG A 157 -12.58 -14.20 4.41
C ARG A 157 -13.89 -13.53 3.96
N GLU A 158 -14.86 -13.42 4.86
CA GLU A 158 -16.17 -12.81 4.56
C GLU A 158 -16.04 -11.33 4.18
N SER A 159 -15.18 -10.57 4.86
CA SER A 159 -14.87 -9.19 4.50
C SER A 159 -14.22 -9.08 3.13
N ALA A 160 -13.25 -9.95 2.82
CA ALA A 160 -12.63 -9.98 1.50
C ALA A 160 -13.64 -10.29 0.39
N PHE A 161 -14.55 -11.25 0.61
CA PHE A 161 -15.56 -11.62 -0.37
C PHE A 161 -16.58 -10.51 -0.61
N ARG A 162 -17.04 -9.84 0.45
CA ARG A 162 -17.90 -8.65 0.32
C ARG A 162 -17.20 -7.54 -0.46
N LEU A 163 -15.92 -7.33 -0.18
CA LEU A 163 -15.12 -6.32 -0.87
C LEU A 163 -14.94 -6.63 -2.35
N ILE A 164 -14.66 -7.89 -2.70
CA ILE A 164 -14.58 -8.34 -4.10
C ILE A 164 -15.92 -8.15 -4.81
N ALA A 165 -17.04 -8.49 -4.16
CA ALA A 165 -18.37 -8.32 -4.76
C ALA A 165 -18.64 -6.84 -5.09
N LEU A 166 -18.40 -5.92 -4.15
CA LEU A 166 -18.55 -4.49 -4.37
C LEU A 166 -17.70 -3.99 -5.54
N LEU A 167 -16.47 -4.48 -5.65
CA LEU A 167 -15.52 -4.03 -6.68
C LEU A 167 -15.78 -4.64 -8.05
N HIS A 168 -16.31 -5.87 -8.08
CA HIS A 168 -16.73 -6.54 -9.30
C HIS A 168 -17.89 -5.80 -9.97
N ASP A 169 -18.88 -5.34 -9.20
CA ASP A 169 -20.03 -4.59 -9.72
C ASP A 169 -19.60 -3.26 -10.36
N LEU A 170 -18.52 -2.67 -9.84
CA LEU A 170 -17.91 -1.45 -10.35
C LEU A 170 -16.98 -1.67 -11.55
N LYS A 171 -16.77 -2.93 -11.99
CA LYS A 171 -15.84 -3.29 -13.08
C LYS A 171 -14.42 -2.74 -12.90
N LEU A 172 -13.99 -2.52 -11.66
CA LEU A 172 -12.64 -2.06 -11.35
C LEU A 172 -11.67 -3.25 -11.37
N GLU A 173 -10.67 -3.20 -12.26
CA GLU A 173 -9.59 -4.19 -12.27
C GLU A 173 -8.63 -3.89 -11.12
N ILE A 174 -8.65 -4.77 -10.12
CA ILE A 174 -7.82 -4.64 -8.93
C ILE A 174 -6.69 -5.62 -8.99
N ARG A 175 -5.48 -5.13 -8.80
CA ARG A 175 -4.30 -6.00 -8.73
C ARG A 175 -4.14 -6.55 -7.33
N ARG A 176 -4.32 -5.69 -6.32
CA ARG A 176 -4.09 -6.06 -4.93
C ARG A 176 -4.93 -5.24 -3.97
N ILE A 177 -5.43 -5.91 -2.94
CA ILE A 177 -5.95 -5.28 -1.72
C ILE A 177 -5.29 -5.94 -0.52
N SER A 178 -4.88 -5.18 0.48
CA SER A 178 -4.36 -5.72 1.73
C SER A 178 -4.94 -4.92 2.90
N VAL A 179 -5.49 -5.63 3.87
CA VAL A 179 -5.96 -5.08 5.16
C VAL A 179 -5.20 -5.78 6.27
N ARG A 180 -4.57 -4.99 7.13
CA ARG A 180 -3.70 -5.49 8.20
C ARG A 180 -4.09 -4.84 9.52
N SER A 181 -4.00 -5.58 10.61
CA SER A 181 -4.25 -5.05 11.96
C SER A 181 -2.99 -4.57 12.65
N THR A 182 -1.82 -5.13 12.29
CA THR A 182 -0.51 -4.74 12.87
C THR A 182 -0.10 -3.33 12.45
N VAL A 183 -0.49 -2.94 11.24
CA VAL A 183 -0.40 -1.57 10.74
C VAL A 183 -1.81 -1.23 10.27
N PRO A 184 -2.51 -0.27 10.89
CA PRO A 184 -3.91 0.02 10.56
C PRO A 184 -3.99 0.72 9.21
N GLN A 185 -3.83 -0.05 8.15
CA GLN A 185 -3.75 0.46 6.80
C GLN A 185 -4.57 -0.40 5.84
N LEU A 186 -5.24 0.28 4.92
CA LEU A 186 -5.81 -0.28 3.71
C LEU A 186 -4.84 0.03 2.56
N PHE A 187 -4.36 -1.01 1.90
CA PHE A 187 -3.53 -0.89 0.71
C PHE A 187 -4.30 -1.38 -0.50
N LEU A 188 -4.40 -0.55 -1.54
CA LEU A 188 -5.08 -0.86 -2.80
C LEU A 188 -4.13 -0.63 -3.96
N VAL A 189 -4.15 -1.49 -4.97
CA VAL A 189 -3.39 -1.32 -6.21
C VAL A 189 -4.30 -1.55 -7.40
N PHE A 190 -4.41 -0.52 -8.24
CA PHE A 190 -5.19 -0.51 -9.47
C PHE A 190 -4.28 -0.44 -10.69
N ASN A 191 -4.80 -0.91 -11.83
CA ASN A 191 -4.19 -0.67 -13.14
C ASN A 191 -4.48 0.76 -13.58
N LEU A 192 -3.44 1.58 -13.78
CA LEU A 192 -3.62 3.00 -14.10
C LEU A 192 -4.35 3.21 -15.44
N ASN A 193 -4.29 2.25 -16.35
CA ASN A 193 -4.87 2.39 -17.70
C ASN A 193 -6.39 2.24 -17.74
N THR A 194 -7.01 1.63 -16.73
CA THR A 194 -8.46 1.41 -16.69
C THR A 194 -9.19 2.52 -15.94
N LEU A 195 -8.48 3.25 -15.07
CA LEU A 195 -9.06 4.27 -14.19
C LEU A 195 -9.66 5.50 -14.88
N PRO A 196 -9.13 6.05 -15.99
CA PRO A 196 -9.69 7.28 -16.55
C PRO A 196 -11.07 7.12 -17.19
N GLN A 197 -11.59 5.89 -17.24
CA GLN A 197 -12.96 5.59 -17.66
C GLN A 197 -13.98 5.87 -16.53
N PHE A 198 -13.50 6.11 -15.31
CA PHE A 198 -14.30 6.35 -14.13
C PHE A 198 -14.28 7.83 -13.75
N ASP A 199 -15.33 8.29 -13.09
CA ASP A 199 -15.30 9.57 -12.39
C ASP A 199 -14.35 9.47 -11.19
N SER A 200 -13.38 10.39 -11.09
CA SER A 200 -12.40 10.37 -10.00
C SER A 200 -13.06 10.62 -8.64
N ALA A 201 -14.12 11.43 -8.57
CA ALA A 201 -14.85 11.63 -7.32
C ALA A 201 -15.58 10.35 -6.89
N GLU A 202 -16.23 9.64 -7.81
CA GLU A 202 -16.83 8.34 -7.54
C GLU A 202 -15.79 7.33 -7.03
N LEU A 203 -14.65 7.19 -7.71
CA LEU A 203 -13.56 6.31 -7.27
C LEU A 203 -13.11 6.63 -5.83
N LEU A 204 -12.88 7.91 -5.51
CA LEU A 204 -12.43 8.28 -4.17
C LEU A 204 -13.54 8.13 -3.11
N ARG A 205 -14.81 8.30 -3.47
CA ARG A 205 -15.94 7.96 -2.57
C ARG A 205 -15.98 6.48 -2.29
N ILE A 206 -15.82 5.63 -3.31
CA ILE A 206 -15.74 4.18 -3.14
C ILE A 206 -14.59 3.84 -2.20
N ILE A 207 -13.38 4.33 -2.47
CA ILE A 207 -12.20 4.06 -1.63
C ILE A 207 -12.45 4.49 -0.16
N ARG A 208 -13.08 5.64 0.04
CA ARG A 208 -13.48 6.07 1.39
C ARG A 208 -14.47 5.10 2.03
N SER A 209 -15.54 4.72 1.33
CA SER A 209 -16.53 3.75 1.81
C SER A 209 -15.89 2.39 2.12
N LEU A 210 -14.93 1.93 1.31
CA LEU A 210 -14.16 0.71 1.58
C LEU A 210 -13.33 0.85 2.85
N THR A 211 -12.73 2.02 3.07
CA THR A 211 -11.96 2.30 4.28
C THR A 211 -12.87 2.30 5.52
N GLU A 212 -14.08 2.87 5.39
CA GLU A 212 -15.09 2.85 6.44
C GLU A 212 -15.53 1.40 6.74
N GLU A 213 -15.84 0.59 5.73
CA GLU A 213 -16.23 -0.82 5.88
C GLU A 213 -15.16 -1.65 6.61
N VAL A 214 -13.89 -1.54 6.21
CA VAL A 214 -12.80 -2.31 6.85
C VAL A 214 -12.46 -1.81 8.26
N SER A 215 -12.86 -0.59 8.60
CA SER A 215 -12.67 -0.01 9.93
C SER A 215 -13.77 -0.42 10.92
N GLN A 216 -14.90 -0.93 10.43
CA GLN A 216 -16.01 -1.35 11.30
C GLN A 216 -15.70 -2.70 11.94
N PRO A 217 -15.95 -2.87 13.26
CA PRO A 217 -15.96 -4.19 13.86
C PRO A 217 -17.08 -5.01 13.22
N LEU A 218 -16.79 -6.23 12.75
CA LEU A 218 -17.88 -7.11 12.29
C LEU A 218 -18.84 -7.30 13.47
N SER A 219 -20.10 -6.92 13.29
CA SER A 219 -21.18 -6.98 14.29
C SER A 219 -21.50 -8.41 14.79
N SER A 220 -20.69 -9.41 14.46
CA SER A 220 -20.84 -10.82 14.83
C SER A 220 -19.88 -11.30 15.91
N GLU A 221 -19.07 -10.43 16.54
CA GLU A 221 -18.54 -10.72 17.88
C GLU A 221 -19.68 -10.63 18.89
N THR A 222 -20.58 -11.61 18.82
CA THR A 222 -21.45 -12.00 19.94
C THR A 222 -20.52 -12.19 21.11
N LYS A 223 -20.49 -11.20 22.03
CA LYS A 223 -19.85 -11.33 23.33
C LYS A 223 -20.16 -12.75 23.83
N PRO A 224 -19.16 -13.60 24.11
CA PRO A 224 -19.46 -14.88 24.73
C PRO A 224 -20.34 -14.57 25.94
N ALA A 225 -21.53 -15.17 25.96
CA ALA A 225 -22.51 -14.95 27.01
C ALA A 225 -21.77 -14.96 28.36
N PRO A 226 -22.01 -13.98 29.24
CA PRO A 226 -21.35 -13.95 30.53
C PRO A 226 -21.55 -15.33 31.15
N LYS A 227 -20.45 -16.08 31.34
CA LYS A 227 -20.52 -17.38 32.02
C LYS A 227 -21.31 -17.13 33.30
N PRO A 228 -22.39 -17.89 33.58
CA PRO A 228 -23.16 -17.71 34.80
C PRO A 228 -22.17 -17.78 35.96
N GLY A 229 -22.06 -16.65 36.68
CA GLY A 229 -21.10 -16.50 37.75
C GLY A 229 -21.35 -17.60 38.77
N LYS A 230 -20.40 -18.52 38.90
CA LYS A 230 -20.31 -19.31 40.13
C LYS A 230 -20.08 -18.31 41.26
N ALA A 231 -21.05 -18.25 42.17
CA ALA A 231 -20.98 -17.47 43.39
C ALA A 231 -19.63 -17.71 44.07
N LYS A 232 -18.80 -16.66 44.17
CA LYS A 232 -17.57 -16.71 44.96
C LYS A 232 -17.96 -16.65 46.43
N THR A 233 -17.91 -17.79 47.09
CA THR A 233 -17.83 -17.90 48.54
C THR A 233 -16.60 -17.12 49.02
N LYS A 234 -16.83 -16.06 49.80
CA LYS A 234 -15.79 -15.31 50.53
C LYS A 234 -15.04 -16.29 51.44
N THR A 235 -13.78 -16.57 51.13
CA THR A 235 -12.84 -17.10 52.12
C THR A 235 -11.80 -16.01 52.40
N LYS A 236 -11.83 -15.51 53.63
CA LYS A 236 -10.88 -14.58 54.23
C LYS A 236 -9.68 -15.40 54.68
N THR A 237 -8.48 -15.13 54.17
CA THR A 237 -7.24 -15.52 54.86
C THR A 237 -6.13 -14.53 54.57
N ASN A 238 -5.36 -14.26 55.63
CA ASN A 238 -4.44 -13.16 55.85
C ASN A 238 -3.13 -13.21 55.03
N GLU A 239 -2.56 -12.01 54.92
CA GLU A 239 -1.13 -11.64 54.99
C GLU A 239 -0.07 -12.72 54.78
N LEU A 240 0.84 -12.46 53.84
CA LEU A 240 2.27 -12.27 54.13
C LEU A 240 2.98 -11.82 52.84
N SER A 241 3.53 -10.60 52.88
CA SER A 241 4.67 -10.22 52.03
C SER A 241 5.93 -10.87 52.60
N PRO A 242 6.93 -11.18 51.77
CA PRO A 242 8.01 -10.21 51.66
C PRO A 242 8.59 -10.02 50.25
N ASP A 243 9.18 -8.85 50.07
CA ASP A 243 10.14 -8.45 49.06
C ASP A 243 11.11 -9.57 48.66
N PHE A 244 11.47 -9.68 47.37
CA PHE A 244 12.83 -9.98 46.94
C PHE A 244 12.99 -9.78 45.41
N PHE A 245 14.03 -9.03 45.03
CA PHE A 245 14.65 -8.84 43.71
C PHE A 245 14.10 -7.81 42.69
N ARG A 246 14.67 -6.60 42.80
CA ARG A 246 15.34 -5.85 41.70
C ARG A 246 16.82 -5.67 42.12
N PRO A 247 17.78 -5.17 41.31
CA PRO A 247 17.91 -4.99 39.85
C PRO A 247 19.29 -5.47 39.28
N GLY A 248 19.49 -5.41 37.96
CA GLY A 248 20.82 -5.39 37.30
C GLY A 248 20.64 -5.02 35.82
N LEU A 249 20.90 -3.79 35.34
CA LEU A 249 22.16 -3.08 35.04
C LEU A 249 23.03 -3.71 33.93
N ASP A 250 23.50 -2.82 33.04
CA ASP A 250 24.56 -2.93 32.03
C ASP A 250 24.24 -3.71 30.73
N ARG A 251 24.55 -3.27 29.50
CA ARG A 251 25.33 -2.21 28.80
C ARG A 251 24.75 -2.17 27.36
N GLY A 252 24.72 -1.09 26.58
CA GLY A 252 25.75 -0.12 26.23
C GLY A 252 26.00 -0.17 24.70
N LEU A 253 26.30 0.99 24.10
CA LEU A 253 26.79 1.25 22.72
C LEU A 253 25.69 1.33 21.62
N GLN A 254 25.62 2.32 20.74
CA GLN A 254 26.47 3.50 20.50
C GLN A 254 25.66 4.52 19.66
N GLN A 255 25.75 5.79 20.06
CA GLN A 255 25.37 6.95 19.25
C GLN A 255 26.37 7.11 18.09
N ASN A 256 25.88 7.40 16.88
CA ASN A 256 26.66 8.11 15.88
C ASN A 256 25.90 9.37 15.47
N GLY A 257 26.27 10.48 16.09
CA GLY A 257 25.96 11.82 15.60
C GLY A 257 26.89 12.17 14.45
N TYR A 258 26.33 12.74 13.38
CA TYR A 258 27.11 13.46 12.39
C TYR A 258 27.13 14.93 12.78
N HIS A 259 28.33 15.36 13.17
CA HIS A 259 28.71 16.73 13.43
C HIS A 259 28.72 17.56 12.14
N THR A 260 28.29 18.80 12.32
CA THR A 260 28.42 19.93 11.42
C THR A 260 29.88 20.27 11.11
N SER A 261 30.16 20.67 9.87
CA SER A 261 31.38 21.37 9.49
C SER A 261 30.98 22.67 8.79
N ASN A 262 31.08 23.77 9.54
CA ASN A 262 31.06 25.15 9.06
C ASN A 262 32.45 25.73 9.25
N GLY A 263 32.89 26.58 8.32
CA GLY A 263 34.13 27.37 8.36
C GLY A 263 35.15 26.91 7.31
N HIS A 264 35.82 27.76 6.53
CA HIS A 264 36.07 29.18 6.68
C HIS A 264 36.57 29.75 5.33
N HIS A 265 36.35 31.05 5.10
CA HIS A 265 37.02 31.89 4.09
C HIS A 265 38.54 31.93 4.32
N PRO A 266 39.34 32.27 3.30
CA PRO A 266 39.80 33.67 3.22
C PRO A 266 39.76 34.27 1.81
N GLU A 267 39.93 35.58 1.83
CA GLU A 267 40.08 36.54 0.73
C GLU A 267 41.35 36.27 -0.11
N GLU A 268 41.25 36.50 -1.42
CA GLU A 268 42.11 37.37 -2.24
C GLU A 268 41.40 37.69 -3.57
#